data_AF-A0A0K0EXL2-F1
#
_entry.id   AF-A0A0K0EXL2-F1
#
_cell.length_a   1.000
_cell.length_b   1.000
_cell.length_c   1.000
_cell.angle_alpha   90.00
_cell.angle_beta   90.00
_cell.angle_gamma   90.00
#
_symmetry.space_group_name_H-M   'P 1'
#
loop_
_entity.id
_entity.type
_entity.pdbx_description
1 polymer ?
#
loop_
_entity_poly.entity_id
_entity_poly.type
_entity_poly.pdbx_seq_one_letter_code
_entity_poly.pdbx_strand_id
1 'polypeptide(L)'
;MRQFLFGLVVIGSLLHIILGNYSLSLLLQEYDVGMGYLNNGSHCNPFWFTGLKCNIQLKICISLFSDKSAVANCQSEGGNPSNQWIDLGQVSNNSNSIQFGLGKYKDWINPLFITSNDDVFAGFSLSVEAYNINGNDVQLIDSFTHQFAGPTDISDSAPFTHIRNNSLLDPTLTKVSWIVSGPVLVTTTQKPKINGILDCNDSPITEGKLTLNYTTSSFDVYCDPGNNNSSYTVIQARGPTSSSTDFNKNYTEYEGLIGTIEKNGNFWIGLKNMNTITSNGQYQYAMRIDLCCGNQSIKTMYYSNFVIGDTSTNYLLTATPLDQGIGLGYGPSGIFDINATFSTPDAYTNDANGFPIDFCDILVDPKNSSIKWGTGGWWYGSCGNNLNGKYIPNNNGSCSTVDLTREDSIKASSPGIEMSTSQQQTGTYAFDGISYDKVRMALYRSGNPPTGTKDFCIS
;
A
#
# COMPACT_ATOMS: atom_id res chain seq x y z
N MET A 1 -27.27 18.66 67.59
CA MET A 1 -27.93 17.42 67.14
C MET A 1 -28.76 17.78 65.90
N ARG A 2 -28.15 17.85 64.71
CA ARG A 2 -28.25 16.84 63.64
C ARG A 2 -29.63 16.18 63.52
N GLN A 3 -30.43 16.69 62.58
CA GLN A 3 -31.17 15.90 61.59
C GLN A 3 -31.65 16.85 60.49
N PHE A 4 -31.30 16.56 59.23
CA PHE A 4 -32.23 16.66 58.11
C PHE A 4 -31.70 15.78 56.97
N LEU A 5 -32.47 14.73 56.68
CA LEU A 5 -32.47 13.99 55.42
C LEU A 5 -33.01 14.90 54.30
N PHE A 6 -32.50 14.68 53.09
CA PHE A 6 -33.15 14.71 51.76
C PHE A 6 -32.30 15.44 50.73
N GLY A 7 -31.95 14.71 49.66
CA GLY A 7 -31.25 15.24 48.50
C GLY A 7 -30.52 14.20 47.65
N LEU A 8 -31.08 13.00 47.48
CA LEU A 8 -30.85 12.24 46.25
C LEU A 8 -31.67 12.93 45.14
N VAL A 9 -31.16 12.89 43.90
CA VAL A 9 -31.70 13.51 42.67
C VAL A 9 -31.22 14.95 42.45
N VAL A 10 -30.03 15.11 41.86
CA VAL A 10 -29.74 15.80 40.56
C VAL A 10 -28.21 15.67 40.34
N ILE A 11 -27.72 14.47 40.00
CA ILE A 11 -26.37 14.29 39.39
C ILE A 11 -26.50 13.40 38.14
N GLY A 12 -27.63 13.53 37.43
CA GLY A 12 -27.92 12.79 36.20
C GLY A 12 -28.21 13.66 34.98
N SER A 13 -28.31 14.99 35.15
CA SER A 13 -28.83 15.90 34.13
C SER A 13 -27.97 17.15 33.87
N LEU A 14 -26.74 17.19 34.39
CA LEU A 14 -25.77 18.26 34.11
C LEU A 14 -24.45 17.76 33.47
N LEU A 15 -24.37 16.48 33.11
CA LEU A 15 -23.25 15.91 32.34
C LEU A 15 -23.57 15.76 30.84
N HIS A 16 -24.55 16.52 30.32
CA HIS A 16 -24.91 16.54 28.89
C HIS A 16 -24.33 17.77 28.16
N ILE A 17 -23.32 18.45 28.72
CA ILE A 17 -22.83 19.73 28.18
C ILE A 17 -21.38 19.65 27.62
N ILE A 18 -20.75 18.47 27.49
CA ILE A 18 -19.37 18.39 26.93
C ILE A 18 -19.17 17.29 25.86
N LEU A 19 -20.14 16.41 25.59
CA LEU A 19 -19.98 15.36 24.57
C LEU A 19 -20.90 15.63 23.40
N GLY A 20 -20.33 16.04 22.27
CA GLY A 20 -21.06 16.10 21.01
C GLY A 20 -21.62 14.73 20.61
N ASN A 21 -22.64 14.73 19.75
CA ASN A 21 -23.33 13.53 19.27
C ASN A 21 -22.39 12.54 18.58
N TYR A 22 -21.30 12.99 17.97
CA TYR A 22 -20.20 12.11 17.59
C TYR A 22 -18.83 12.78 17.75
N SER A 23 -17.79 11.97 17.61
CA SER A 23 -16.39 12.42 17.60
C SER A 23 -15.65 11.83 16.40
N LEU A 24 -14.77 12.61 15.79
CA LEU A 24 -13.80 12.20 14.78
C LEU A 24 -12.41 12.20 15.43
N SER A 25 -11.75 11.05 15.39
CA SER A 25 -10.32 10.92 15.72
C SER A 25 -9.54 10.83 14.43
N LEU A 26 -8.67 11.80 14.13
CA LEU A 26 -7.87 11.86 12.91
C LEU A 26 -6.38 11.74 13.24
N LEU A 27 -5.74 10.70 12.71
CA LEU A 27 -4.30 10.46 12.80
C LEU A 27 -3.66 10.83 11.46
N LEU A 28 -2.78 11.83 11.46
CA LEU A 28 -1.85 12.02 10.37
C LEU A 28 -0.75 10.96 10.50
N GLN A 29 -0.48 10.19 9.44
CA GLN A 29 0.47 9.07 9.47
C GLN A 29 1.76 9.40 8.72
N GLU A 30 1.64 9.99 7.54
CA GLU A 30 2.78 10.22 6.65
C GLU A 30 2.58 11.47 5.80
N TYR A 31 3.68 12.17 5.57
CA TYR A 31 3.80 13.16 4.52
C TYR A 31 5.13 12.97 3.79
N ASP A 32 5.10 12.78 2.48
CA ASP A 32 6.28 12.55 1.63
C ASP A 32 6.19 13.42 0.35
N VAL A 33 7.29 14.08 0.00
CA VAL A 33 7.39 14.97 -1.18
C VAL A 33 8.37 14.47 -2.25
N GLY A 34 8.66 13.16 -2.24
CA GLY A 34 9.51 12.46 -3.20
C GLY A 34 10.96 12.93 -3.15
N MET A 35 11.49 13.39 -4.29
CA MET A 35 12.85 13.91 -4.41
C MET A 35 13.03 15.32 -3.81
N GLY A 36 11.96 15.92 -3.27
CA GLY A 36 12.05 17.18 -2.53
C GLY A 36 12.07 18.41 -3.44
N TYR A 37 11.04 18.52 -4.28
CA TYR A 37 10.82 19.70 -5.12
C TYR A 37 9.89 20.71 -4.46
N LEU A 38 10.22 21.99 -4.62
CA LEU A 38 9.35 23.13 -4.34
C LEU A 38 8.27 23.27 -5.42
N ASN A 39 7.19 23.99 -5.12
CA ASN A 39 6.08 24.21 -6.05
C ASN A 39 6.49 24.95 -7.34
N ASN A 40 7.58 25.72 -7.30
CA ASN A 40 8.15 26.39 -8.48
C ASN A 40 9.06 25.47 -9.34
N GLY A 41 9.23 24.21 -8.95
CA GLY A 41 10.02 23.19 -9.63
C GLY A 41 11.52 23.17 -9.32
N SER A 42 12.01 24.05 -8.45
CA SER A 42 13.38 23.93 -7.91
C SER A 42 13.43 22.94 -6.74
N HIS A 43 14.61 22.40 -6.40
CA HIS A 43 14.75 21.55 -5.21
C HIS A 43 14.70 22.37 -3.91
N CYS A 44 14.22 21.74 -2.83
CA CYS A 44 14.22 22.32 -1.48
C CYS A 44 15.61 22.80 -1.01
N ASN A 45 16.67 22.18 -1.54
CA ASN A 45 18.04 22.55 -1.23
C ASN A 45 18.85 22.73 -2.53
N PRO A 46 19.62 23.83 -2.68
CA PRO A 46 20.47 24.01 -3.86
C PRO A 46 21.56 22.94 -4.00
N PHE A 47 21.94 22.27 -2.90
CA PHE A 47 22.92 21.17 -2.87
C PHE A 47 22.24 19.80 -2.74
N TRP A 48 21.01 19.63 -3.24
CA TRP A 48 20.27 18.37 -3.14
C TRP A 48 21.05 17.15 -3.67
N PHE A 49 21.91 17.35 -4.68
CA PHE A 49 22.78 16.33 -5.27
C PHE A 49 23.82 15.75 -4.29
N THR A 50 24.05 16.39 -3.14
CA THR A 50 24.90 15.86 -2.06
C THR A 50 24.11 15.12 -0.98
N GLY A 51 22.82 14.85 -1.22
CA GLY A 51 21.93 14.18 -0.27
C GLY A 51 21.25 15.11 0.74
N LEU A 52 21.37 16.44 0.58
CA LEU A 52 20.58 17.39 1.36
C LEU A 52 19.13 17.42 0.87
N LYS A 53 18.20 17.51 1.81
CA LYS A 53 16.76 17.32 1.61
C LYS A 53 15.96 18.49 2.18
N CYS A 54 14.64 18.41 2.12
CA CYS A 54 13.74 19.44 2.65
C CYS A 54 13.80 19.57 4.18
N ASN A 55 13.47 20.76 4.66
CA ASN A 55 13.12 21.05 6.06
C ASN A 55 11.62 21.37 6.10
N ILE A 56 10.80 20.34 6.22
CA ILE A 56 9.36 20.45 5.98
C ILE A 56 8.69 21.06 7.21
N GLN A 57 7.97 22.15 7.00
CA GLN A 57 6.97 22.67 7.91
C GLN A 57 5.58 22.45 7.32
N LEU A 58 4.66 21.95 8.14
CA LEU A 58 3.29 21.70 7.72
C LEU A 58 2.31 22.61 8.42
N LYS A 59 1.27 23.00 7.69
CA LYS A 59 0.01 23.46 8.24
C LYS A 59 -1.09 22.56 7.69
N ILE A 60 -2.10 22.26 8.51
CA ILE A 60 -3.26 21.49 8.08
C ILE A 60 -4.57 22.15 8.51
N CYS A 61 -5.65 21.84 7.80
CA CYS A 61 -7.01 22.26 8.15
C CYS A 61 -7.99 21.13 7.84
N ILE A 62 -8.94 20.84 8.74
CA ILE A 62 -9.89 19.74 8.62
C ILE A 62 -11.30 20.32 8.46
N SER A 63 -12.01 20.04 7.37
CA SER A 63 -13.41 20.46 7.22
C SER A 63 -14.36 19.28 7.35
N LEU A 64 -15.24 19.32 8.35
CA LEU A 64 -16.40 18.43 8.41
C LEU A 64 -17.49 18.92 7.45
N PHE A 65 -18.15 18.02 6.72
CA PHE A 65 -19.18 18.42 5.75
C PHE A 65 -20.56 18.64 6.37
N SER A 66 -20.77 18.24 7.61
CA SER A 66 -22.00 18.55 8.35
C SER A 66 -21.84 19.94 8.96
N ASP A 67 -22.50 20.94 8.36
CA ASP A 67 -22.34 22.34 8.76
C ASP A 67 -23.64 22.91 9.33
N LYS A 68 -23.79 22.81 10.66
CA LYS A 68 -24.78 23.61 11.40
C LYS A 68 -24.20 24.35 12.59
N SER A 69 -23.05 23.98 13.13
CA SER A 69 -22.47 24.62 14.32
C SER A 69 -20.97 24.32 14.47
N ALA A 70 -20.15 25.04 13.70
CA ALA A 70 -18.73 25.31 14.00
C ALA A 70 -17.78 24.11 14.17
N VAL A 71 -17.20 23.60 13.07
CA VAL A 71 -15.87 22.95 13.10
C VAL A 71 -15.13 23.20 11.77
N ALA A 72 -14.07 24.02 11.82
CA ALA A 72 -13.03 24.21 10.80
C ALA A 72 -13.52 24.28 9.33
N ASN A 73 -14.30 25.33 9.04
CA ASN A 73 -14.61 25.73 7.68
C ASN A 73 -13.34 26.28 7.01
N CYS A 74 -12.61 25.44 6.27
CA CYS A 74 -11.38 25.82 5.57
C CYS A 74 -11.65 26.71 4.33
N GLN A 75 -12.88 27.18 4.11
CA GLN A 75 -13.28 27.91 2.91
C GLN A 75 -13.40 29.42 3.11
N SER A 76 -12.93 30.18 2.13
CA SER A 76 -13.51 31.47 1.73
C SER A 76 -13.55 31.55 0.19
N GLU A 77 -14.49 32.34 -0.35
CA GLU A 77 -14.67 32.55 -1.80
C GLU A 77 -13.35 32.95 -2.47
N GLY A 78 -12.93 32.21 -3.50
CA GLY A 78 -11.71 32.50 -4.27
C GLY A 78 -10.58 31.47 -4.16
N GLY A 79 -10.79 30.34 -3.47
CA GLY A 79 -9.84 29.22 -3.47
C GLY A 79 -8.61 29.41 -2.57
N ASN A 80 -8.60 30.45 -1.72
CA ASN A 80 -7.62 30.59 -0.64
C ASN A 80 -8.25 30.18 0.71
N PRO A 81 -7.58 29.30 1.48
CA PRO A 81 -8.14 28.69 2.68
C PRO A 81 -8.16 29.62 3.92
N SER A 82 -9.18 29.48 4.77
CA SER A 82 -9.53 30.39 5.88
C SER A 82 -8.61 30.31 7.13
N ASN A 83 -8.82 31.22 8.10
CA ASN A 83 -7.98 31.49 9.29
C ASN A 83 -7.89 30.37 10.38
N GLN A 84 -8.35 29.14 10.17
CA GLN A 84 -8.29 28.05 11.18
C GLN A 84 -7.23 26.96 10.88
N TRP A 85 -6.15 27.32 10.21
CA TRP A 85 -5.00 26.42 10.03
C TRP A 85 -4.35 26.04 11.37
N ILE A 86 -4.09 24.74 11.54
CA ILE A 86 -3.29 24.19 12.63
C ILE A 86 -1.85 24.10 12.14
N ASP A 87 -0.95 24.84 12.78
CA ASP A 87 0.46 24.84 12.44
C ASP A 87 1.17 23.70 13.19
N LEU A 88 1.76 22.77 12.43
CA LEU A 88 2.51 21.63 12.98
C LEU A 88 3.97 22.01 13.27
N GLY A 89 4.41 23.19 12.82
CA GLY A 89 5.81 23.60 12.85
C GLY A 89 6.67 22.78 11.89
N GLN A 90 7.99 22.88 12.04
CA GLN A 90 8.92 22.05 11.29
C GLN A 90 8.85 20.59 11.78
N VAL A 91 8.34 19.73 10.92
CA VAL A 91 8.12 18.30 11.17
C VAL A 91 9.25 17.42 10.65
N SER A 92 10.10 17.93 9.75
CA SER A 92 11.30 17.23 9.28
C SER A 92 12.53 18.13 9.29
N ASN A 93 13.71 17.54 9.51
CA ASN A 93 15.00 18.22 9.37
C ASN A 93 15.88 17.42 8.41
N ASN A 94 16.23 18.04 7.28
CA ASN A 94 16.97 17.42 6.20
C ASN A 94 16.36 16.07 5.75
N SER A 95 15.02 16.05 5.56
CA SER A 95 14.27 14.89 5.07
C SER A 95 13.09 15.32 4.19
N ASN A 96 12.88 14.58 3.10
CA ASN A 96 11.75 14.77 2.19
C ASN A 96 10.47 14.09 2.67
N SER A 97 10.53 13.37 3.78
CA SER A 97 9.38 12.70 4.36
C SER A 97 9.40 12.69 5.87
N ILE A 98 8.22 12.50 6.44
CA ILE A 98 7.99 12.36 7.87
C ILE A 98 6.93 11.28 8.12
N GLN A 99 7.25 10.37 9.05
CA GLN A 99 6.31 9.44 9.65
C GLN A 99 5.86 10.01 11.00
N PHE A 100 4.57 10.22 11.15
CA PHE A 100 3.99 10.82 12.34
C PHE A 100 3.70 9.75 13.40
N GLY A 101 4.40 9.84 14.53
CA GLY A 101 4.06 9.11 15.74
C GLY A 101 2.94 9.79 16.54
N LEU A 102 2.50 9.10 17.60
CA LEU A 102 1.61 9.65 18.61
C LEU A 102 2.35 10.73 19.42
N GLY A 103 1.81 11.94 19.48
CA GLY A 103 2.49 13.05 20.15
C GLY A 103 2.00 14.43 19.73
N LYS A 104 2.70 15.47 20.18
CA LYS A 104 2.39 16.87 19.89
C LYS A 104 3.40 17.45 18.88
N TYR A 105 2.90 18.08 17.83
CA TYR A 105 3.64 18.78 16.78
C TYR A 105 3.19 20.24 16.77
N LYS A 106 3.94 21.12 17.44
CA LYS A 106 3.55 22.51 17.69
C LYS A 106 2.10 22.65 18.17
N ASP A 107 1.16 23.06 17.33
CA ASP A 107 -0.25 23.28 17.69
C ASP A 107 -1.15 22.06 17.40
N TRP A 108 -0.61 21.02 16.76
CA TRP A 108 -1.27 19.75 16.49
C TRP A 108 -0.98 18.70 17.56
N ILE A 109 -2.01 17.94 17.95
CA ILE A 109 -1.88 16.71 18.72
C ILE A 109 -2.30 15.56 17.81
N ASN A 110 -1.47 14.53 17.71
CA ASN A 110 -1.69 13.38 16.86
C ASN A 110 -2.01 12.12 17.70
N PRO A 111 -3.19 11.49 17.56
CA PRO A 111 -4.32 11.90 16.71
C PRO A 111 -5.06 13.13 17.28
N LEU A 112 -5.67 13.90 16.39
CA LEU A 112 -6.57 14.99 16.76
C LEU A 112 -7.96 14.44 17.04
N PHE A 113 -8.58 14.95 18.10
CA PHE A 113 -9.96 14.64 18.46
C PHE A 113 -10.85 15.84 18.21
N ILE A 114 -11.91 15.63 17.43
CA ILE A 114 -12.91 16.63 17.06
C ILE A 114 -14.27 16.11 17.50
N THR A 115 -15.05 16.91 18.24
CA THR A 115 -16.44 16.57 18.61
C THR A 115 -17.42 17.35 17.74
N SER A 116 -18.50 16.73 17.28
CA SER A 116 -19.59 17.37 16.54
C SER A 116 -20.93 17.15 17.24
N ASN A 117 -21.79 18.17 17.20
CA ASN A 117 -23.17 18.10 17.71
C ASN A 117 -24.18 17.66 16.64
N ASP A 118 -23.72 17.34 15.42
CA ASP A 118 -24.60 16.87 14.37
C ASP A 118 -24.99 15.40 14.57
N ASP A 119 -26.21 15.04 14.17
CA ASP A 119 -26.71 13.66 14.28
C ASP A 119 -26.16 12.73 13.19
N VAL A 120 -25.58 13.29 12.13
CA VAL A 120 -25.13 12.59 10.93
C VAL A 120 -23.72 13.03 10.56
N PHE A 121 -22.83 12.07 10.39
CA PHE A 121 -21.52 12.29 9.80
C PHE A 121 -21.67 12.37 8.28
N ALA A 122 -21.30 13.51 7.70
CA ALA A 122 -21.38 13.72 6.25
C ALA A 122 -20.04 13.47 5.53
N GLY A 123 -18.96 13.21 6.26
CA GLY A 123 -17.60 13.13 5.73
C GLY A 123 -16.70 14.28 6.18
N PHE A 124 -15.43 14.24 5.75
CA PHE A 124 -14.48 15.33 5.95
C PHE A 124 -13.47 15.45 4.81
N SER A 125 -12.90 16.64 4.68
CA SER A 125 -11.71 16.91 3.89
C SER A 125 -10.55 17.38 4.76
N LEU A 126 -9.33 17.11 4.29
CA LEU A 126 -8.09 17.64 4.84
C LEU A 126 -7.46 18.57 3.80
N SER A 127 -7.09 19.76 4.24
CA SER A 127 -6.24 20.68 3.49
C SER A 127 -4.84 20.68 4.09
N VAL A 128 -3.82 20.71 3.25
CA VAL A 128 -2.41 20.70 3.65
C VAL A 128 -1.69 21.82 2.93
N GLU A 129 -0.88 22.59 3.67
CA GLU A 129 0.16 23.45 3.13
C GLU A 129 1.52 22.99 3.65
N ALA A 130 2.45 22.72 2.75
CA ALA A 130 3.80 22.32 3.08
C ALA A 130 4.81 23.35 2.62
N TYR A 131 5.75 23.68 3.49
CA TYR A 131 6.81 24.66 3.23
C TYR A 131 8.17 24.05 3.53
N ASN A 132 9.17 24.45 2.75
CA ASN A 132 10.57 24.25 3.07
C ASN A 132 11.09 25.47 3.82
N ILE A 133 11.72 25.25 4.98
CA ILE A 133 12.24 26.32 5.85
C ILE A 133 13.76 26.24 5.93
N ASN A 134 14.46 27.27 5.45
CA ASN A 134 15.92 27.39 5.56
C ASN A 134 16.27 28.71 6.24
N GLY A 135 16.37 28.69 7.57
CA GLY A 135 16.55 29.92 8.35
C GLY A 135 15.31 30.82 8.25
N ASN A 136 15.45 32.00 7.63
CA ASN A 136 14.34 32.93 7.41
C ASN A 136 13.62 32.71 6.06
N ASP A 137 14.17 31.86 5.19
CA ASP A 137 13.58 31.60 3.88
C ASP A 137 12.50 30.52 3.99
N VAL A 138 11.29 30.86 3.55
CA VAL A 138 10.11 29.99 3.55
C VAL A 138 9.61 29.85 2.12
N GLN A 139 9.62 28.62 1.59
CA GLN A 139 9.24 28.36 0.20
C GLN A 139 8.18 27.26 0.14
N LEU A 140 7.13 27.47 -0.66
CA LEU A 140 6.04 26.51 -0.78
C LEU A 140 6.51 25.23 -1.49
N ILE A 141 6.24 24.08 -0.87
CA ILE A 141 6.44 22.75 -1.45
C ILE A 141 5.18 22.31 -2.19
N ASP A 142 4.04 22.33 -1.49
CA ASP A 142 2.75 21.92 -2.04
C ASP A 142 1.59 22.50 -1.22
N SER A 143 0.42 22.58 -1.85
CA SER A 143 -0.83 23.04 -1.24
C SER A 143 -2.01 22.34 -1.91
N PHE A 144 -2.82 21.62 -1.15
CA PHE A 144 -3.99 20.92 -1.69
C PHE A 144 -5.09 20.74 -0.64
N THR A 145 -6.28 20.39 -1.14
CA THR A 145 -7.42 19.91 -0.33
C THR A 145 -7.92 18.59 -0.91
N HIS A 146 -8.15 17.60 -0.07
CA HIS A 146 -8.69 16.31 -0.48
C HIS A 146 -9.80 15.84 0.47
N GLN A 147 -10.87 15.27 -0.09
CA GLN A 147 -11.92 14.61 0.67
C GLN A 147 -11.49 13.18 0.99
N PHE A 148 -11.24 12.90 2.27
CA PHE A 148 -10.82 11.57 2.72
C PHE A 148 -11.99 10.66 3.10
N ALA A 149 -13.11 11.23 3.57
CA ALA A 149 -14.27 10.45 4.00
C ALA A 149 -15.57 11.06 3.49
N GLY A 150 -16.52 10.22 3.07
CA GLY A 150 -17.92 10.55 2.86
C GLY A 150 -18.83 10.08 4.01
N PRO A 151 -20.16 10.17 3.85
CA PRO A 151 -21.13 9.86 4.92
C PRO A 151 -21.11 8.41 5.41
N THR A 152 -20.54 7.48 4.62
CA THR A 152 -20.44 6.06 4.94
C THR A 152 -19.11 5.65 5.55
N ASP A 153 -18.09 6.52 5.47
CA ASP A 153 -16.70 6.17 5.71
C ASP A 153 -16.35 6.50 7.16
N ILE A 154 -16.95 5.77 8.09
CA ILE A 154 -16.84 6.04 9.53
C ILE A 154 -15.48 5.64 10.12
N SER A 155 -14.71 4.79 9.45
CA SER A 155 -13.33 4.48 9.83
C SER A 155 -12.56 3.90 8.67
N ASP A 156 -11.37 4.44 8.38
CA ASP A 156 -10.47 3.95 7.33
C ASP A 156 -9.06 4.54 7.52
N SER A 157 -8.11 4.14 6.66
CA SER A 157 -6.82 4.81 6.45
C SER A 157 -6.48 4.94 4.96
N ALA A 158 -6.71 6.12 4.40
CA ALA A 158 -6.42 6.36 3.00
C ALA A 158 -5.09 7.11 2.81
N PRO A 159 -4.19 6.62 1.95
CA PRO A 159 -3.19 7.48 1.33
C PRO A 159 -3.85 8.32 0.23
N PHE A 160 -3.40 9.57 0.10
CA PHE A 160 -3.73 10.45 -1.00
C PHE A 160 -2.44 10.99 -1.63
N THR A 161 -2.35 10.90 -2.94
CA THR A 161 -1.20 11.35 -3.72
C THR A 161 -1.63 12.55 -4.55
N HIS A 162 -1.18 13.75 -4.18
CA HIS A 162 -1.48 14.98 -4.91
C HIS A 162 -0.54 15.13 -6.10
N ILE A 163 -1.12 15.13 -7.31
CA ILE A 163 -0.39 15.42 -8.55
C ILE A 163 -0.38 16.94 -8.74
N ARG A 164 0.82 17.53 -8.71
CA ARG A 164 1.01 18.98 -8.89
C ARG A 164 0.82 19.37 -10.35
N ASN A 165 0.47 20.64 -10.59
CA ASN A 165 0.13 21.18 -11.93
C ASN A 165 1.23 21.00 -13.00
N ASN A 166 2.47 20.72 -12.60
CA ASN A 166 3.55 20.36 -13.51
C ASN A 166 3.85 18.87 -13.37
N SER A 167 3.54 18.09 -14.40
CA SER A 167 3.68 16.62 -14.44
C SER A 167 5.11 16.11 -14.32
N LEU A 168 6.12 17.00 -14.35
CA LEU A 168 7.53 16.68 -14.12
C LEU A 168 7.94 16.77 -12.65
N LEU A 169 7.05 17.25 -11.77
CA LEU A 169 7.29 17.31 -10.34
C LEU A 169 6.77 16.04 -9.68
N ASP A 170 7.53 15.50 -8.72
CA ASP A 170 7.06 14.37 -7.93
C ASP A 170 5.72 14.71 -7.25
N PRO A 171 4.77 13.77 -7.18
CA PRO A 171 3.57 14.00 -6.41
C PRO A 171 3.89 14.03 -4.91
N THR A 172 2.99 14.61 -4.11
CA THR A 172 3.12 14.53 -2.64
C THR A 172 2.16 13.47 -2.09
N LEU A 173 2.67 12.59 -1.24
CA LEU A 173 1.88 11.59 -0.55
C LEU A 173 1.50 12.13 0.83
N THR A 174 0.22 12.02 1.17
CA THR A 174 -0.30 12.27 2.51
C THR A 174 -1.15 11.08 2.93
N LYS A 175 -0.82 10.48 4.07
CA LYS A 175 -1.57 9.35 4.61
C LYS A 175 -2.20 9.73 5.93
N VAL A 176 -3.49 9.45 6.06
CA VAL A 176 -4.24 9.62 7.31
C VAL A 176 -4.99 8.35 7.67
N SER A 177 -5.38 8.22 8.93
CA SER A 177 -6.42 7.30 9.37
C SER A 177 -7.41 8.01 10.26
N TRP A 178 -8.66 7.60 10.21
CA TRP A 178 -9.70 8.19 11.02
C TRP A 178 -10.67 7.18 11.59
N ILE A 179 -11.31 7.56 12.69
CA ILE A 179 -12.40 6.81 13.30
C ILE A 179 -13.46 7.80 13.78
N VAL A 180 -14.71 7.55 13.45
CA VAL A 180 -15.90 8.27 13.90
C VAL A 180 -16.59 7.44 14.98
N SER A 181 -16.79 8.02 16.17
CA SER A 181 -17.38 7.37 17.34
C SER A 181 -18.58 8.15 17.87
N GLY A 182 -19.72 7.48 18.10
CA GLY A 182 -20.95 8.06 18.63
C GLY A 182 -22.22 7.44 18.02
N PRO A 183 -23.43 7.81 18.47
CA PRO A 183 -24.71 7.42 17.86
C PRO A 183 -24.93 8.08 16.48
N VAL A 184 -24.03 7.84 15.52
CA VAL A 184 -24.13 8.40 14.17
C VAL A 184 -25.17 7.62 13.36
N LEU A 185 -26.20 8.32 12.87
CA LEU A 185 -27.12 7.79 11.86
C LEU A 185 -26.38 7.74 10.51
N VAL A 186 -25.75 6.60 10.21
CA VAL A 186 -25.16 6.36 8.89
C VAL A 186 -26.31 6.22 7.88
N THR A 187 -26.24 6.95 6.76
CA THR A 187 -27.18 6.73 5.65
C THR A 187 -26.79 5.41 4.97
N THR A 188 -27.26 4.30 5.52
CA THR A 188 -26.88 2.97 5.06
C THR A 188 -27.58 2.64 3.74
N THR A 189 -26.87 2.73 2.63
CA THR A 189 -26.79 1.57 1.75
C THR A 189 -25.75 0.67 2.39
N GLN A 190 -26.16 -0.16 3.35
CA GLN A 190 -25.30 -1.26 3.80
C GLN A 190 -24.96 -2.06 2.54
N LYS A 191 -23.68 -2.06 2.13
CA LYS A 191 -23.17 -3.15 1.30
C LYS A 191 -23.58 -4.43 2.04
N PRO A 192 -24.34 -5.33 1.39
CA PRO A 192 -24.89 -6.48 2.09
C PRO A 192 -23.75 -7.28 2.70
N LYS A 193 -23.73 -7.43 4.03
CA LYS A 193 -22.86 -8.38 4.71
C LYS A 193 -23.11 -9.76 4.08
N ILE A 194 -22.18 -10.22 3.26
CA ILE A 194 -22.19 -11.60 2.79
C ILE A 194 -21.82 -12.46 3.99
N ASN A 195 -22.65 -13.46 4.31
CA ASN A 195 -22.32 -14.44 5.34
C ASN A 195 -21.11 -15.26 4.86
N GLY A 196 -19.95 -15.10 5.50
CA GLY A 196 -18.73 -15.82 5.15
C GLY A 196 -17.48 -15.27 5.85
N ILE A 197 -16.37 -15.98 5.68
CA ILE A 197 -15.01 -15.50 6.03
C ILE A 197 -14.37 -15.16 4.69
N LEU A 198 -14.26 -13.87 4.37
CA LEU A 198 -13.83 -13.38 3.05
C LEU A 198 -12.32 -13.15 3.01
N ASP A 199 -11.71 -12.82 4.13
CA ASP A 199 -10.27 -12.66 4.28
C ASP A 199 -9.84 -12.95 5.74
N CYS A 200 -8.53 -12.84 6.01
CA CYS A 200 -8.00 -13.04 7.35
C CYS A 200 -8.43 -11.93 8.35
N ASN A 201 -8.95 -10.79 7.89
CA ASN A 201 -9.45 -9.75 8.81
C ASN A 201 -10.81 -10.13 9.42
N ASP A 202 -11.53 -11.09 8.84
CA ASP A 202 -12.72 -11.68 9.47
C ASP A 202 -12.36 -12.63 10.62
N SER A 203 -11.09 -13.06 10.74
CA SER A 203 -10.55 -13.83 11.86
C SER A 203 -9.14 -13.34 12.26
N PRO A 204 -9.02 -12.10 12.76
CA PRO A 204 -7.76 -11.36 12.76
C PRO A 204 -6.72 -11.84 13.78
N ILE A 205 -7.09 -12.76 14.67
CA ILE A 205 -6.18 -13.38 15.65
C ILE A 205 -5.68 -14.77 15.22
N THR A 206 -6.18 -15.29 14.10
CA THR A 206 -5.77 -16.60 13.58
C THR A 206 -4.40 -16.48 12.92
N GLU A 207 -3.38 -17.09 13.51
CA GLU A 207 -2.10 -17.38 12.85
C GLU A 207 -2.20 -18.78 12.22
N GLY A 208 -1.93 -18.89 10.93
CA GLY A 208 -1.97 -20.17 10.24
C GLY A 208 -3.01 -20.27 9.14
N LYS A 209 -3.28 -21.51 8.72
CA LYS A 209 -4.20 -21.80 7.62
C LYS A 209 -5.64 -21.50 8.01
N LEU A 210 -6.35 -20.74 7.18
CA LEU A 210 -7.77 -20.43 7.31
C LEU A 210 -8.49 -20.73 5.99
N THR A 211 -9.67 -21.34 6.06
CA THR A 211 -10.53 -21.54 4.90
C THR A 211 -11.43 -20.34 4.72
N LEU A 212 -11.27 -19.64 3.60
CA LEU A 212 -12.17 -18.58 3.17
C LEU A 212 -13.40 -19.20 2.52
N ASN A 213 -14.58 -18.66 2.82
CA ASN A 213 -15.87 -19.18 2.37
C ASN A 213 -16.65 -18.07 1.68
N TYR A 214 -16.77 -18.22 0.36
CA TYR A 214 -17.59 -17.40 -0.52
C TYR A 214 -18.85 -18.18 -0.92
N THR A 215 -19.87 -17.48 -1.45
CA THR A 215 -21.15 -18.10 -1.84
C THR A 215 -20.99 -19.27 -2.83
N THR A 216 -19.97 -19.21 -3.70
CA THR A 216 -19.77 -20.18 -4.80
C THR A 216 -18.41 -20.89 -4.76
N SER A 217 -17.55 -20.58 -3.78
CA SER A 217 -16.20 -21.15 -3.69
C SER A 217 -15.70 -21.16 -2.25
N SER A 218 -14.78 -22.08 -1.96
CA SER A 218 -14.03 -22.10 -0.71
C SER A 218 -12.59 -22.52 -1.00
N PHE A 219 -11.65 -21.90 -0.31
CA PHE A 219 -10.22 -22.18 -0.49
C PHE A 219 -9.43 -21.73 0.74
N ASP A 220 -8.27 -22.34 0.92
CA ASP A 220 -7.39 -22.05 2.05
C ASP A 220 -6.49 -20.85 1.73
N VAL A 221 -6.13 -20.10 2.77
CA VAL A 221 -5.10 -19.06 2.78
C VAL A 221 -4.26 -19.16 4.06
N TYR A 222 -3.09 -18.54 4.07
CA TYR A 222 -2.32 -18.37 5.31
C TYR A 222 -2.60 -16.98 5.89
N CYS A 223 -3.02 -16.94 7.15
CA CYS A 223 -3.22 -15.71 7.91
C CYS A 223 -2.01 -15.40 8.77
N ASP A 224 -1.50 -14.18 8.62
CA ASP A 224 -0.41 -13.62 9.44
C ASP A 224 -0.95 -12.43 10.23
N PRO A 225 -1.35 -12.64 11.50
CA PRO A 225 -2.00 -11.63 12.31
C PRO A 225 -1.01 -10.54 12.73
N GLY A 226 -1.49 -9.30 12.69
CA GLY A 226 -0.85 -8.16 13.31
C GLY A 226 -1.59 -7.71 14.56
N ASN A 227 -1.21 -6.53 15.04
CA ASN A 227 -1.88 -5.81 16.10
C ASN A 227 -3.22 -5.23 15.61
N ASN A 228 -4.03 -4.73 16.55
CA ASN A 228 -5.26 -3.97 16.27
C ASN A 228 -6.29 -4.73 15.43
N ASN A 229 -6.41 -6.05 15.61
CA ASN A 229 -7.38 -6.88 14.90
C ASN A 229 -7.27 -6.77 13.37
N SER A 230 -6.05 -6.71 12.86
CA SER A 230 -5.75 -6.70 11.43
C SER A 230 -4.84 -7.89 11.11
N SER A 231 -5.07 -8.52 9.95
CA SER A 231 -4.33 -9.72 9.56
C SER A 231 -4.09 -9.73 8.06
N TYR A 232 -2.87 -10.13 7.70
CA TYR A 232 -2.51 -10.32 6.30
C TYR A 232 -3.11 -11.63 5.79
N THR A 233 -3.73 -11.56 4.61
CA THR A 233 -4.07 -12.73 3.82
C THR A 233 -2.94 -12.99 2.84
N VAL A 234 -2.09 -13.98 3.12
CA VAL A 234 -0.94 -14.29 2.27
C VAL A 234 -1.37 -15.04 1.03
N ILE A 235 -1.06 -14.48 -0.15
CA ILE A 235 -1.50 -15.00 -1.46
C ILE A 235 -0.38 -15.70 -2.22
N GLN A 236 0.87 -15.42 -1.87
CA GLN A 236 2.06 -16.07 -2.40
C GLN A 236 3.16 -16.04 -1.34
N ALA A 237 3.91 -17.12 -1.24
CA ALA A 237 5.15 -17.15 -0.47
C ALA A 237 6.19 -18.06 -1.13
N ARG A 238 7.45 -17.68 -1.02
CA ARG A 238 8.63 -18.52 -1.31
C ARG A 238 9.54 -18.48 -0.08
N GLY A 239 10.10 -19.62 0.31
CA GLY A 239 10.94 -19.68 1.49
C GLY A 239 11.76 -20.97 1.60
N PRO A 240 12.61 -21.08 2.64
CA PRO A 240 13.64 -22.12 2.73
C PRO A 240 13.10 -23.52 3.08
N THR A 241 11.86 -23.65 3.56
CA THR A 241 11.29 -24.94 3.98
C THR A 241 10.84 -25.75 2.75
N SER A 242 11.60 -26.81 2.45
CA SER A 242 11.42 -27.73 1.31
C SER A 242 11.07 -27.02 0.00
N SER A 243 12.08 -26.49 -0.68
CA SER A 243 12.00 -25.87 -2.02
C SER A 243 11.57 -26.84 -3.14
N SER A 244 10.80 -27.87 -2.83
CA SER A 244 10.32 -28.89 -3.77
C SER A 244 9.09 -28.45 -4.56
N THR A 245 8.42 -27.38 -4.16
CA THR A 245 7.31 -26.83 -4.94
C THR A 245 7.84 -26.24 -6.23
N ASP A 246 7.50 -26.90 -7.33
CA ASP A 246 7.77 -26.40 -8.67
C ASP A 246 6.75 -25.31 -9.03
N PHE A 247 7.25 -24.10 -9.27
CA PHE A 247 6.46 -22.97 -9.77
C PHE A 247 6.48 -22.90 -11.29
N ASN A 248 7.30 -23.68 -12.01
CA ASN A 248 7.31 -23.68 -13.46
C ASN A 248 6.10 -24.44 -14.03
N LYS A 249 4.92 -23.87 -13.83
CA LYS A 249 3.62 -24.45 -14.13
C LYS A 249 2.99 -23.83 -15.36
N ASN A 250 2.06 -24.57 -15.97
CA ASN A 250 1.27 -24.02 -17.07
C ASN A 250 0.20 -23.02 -16.56
N TYR A 251 -0.38 -22.25 -17.48
CA TYR A 251 -1.36 -21.21 -17.15
C TYR A 251 -2.55 -21.73 -16.33
N THR A 252 -3.10 -22.90 -16.68
CA THR A 252 -4.27 -23.47 -16.00
C THR A 252 -3.96 -23.89 -14.56
N GLU A 253 -2.74 -24.40 -14.31
CA GLU A 253 -2.28 -24.72 -12.95
C GLU A 253 -2.21 -23.46 -12.06
N TYR A 254 -1.83 -22.31 -12.64
CA TYR A 254 -1.79 -21.02 -11.93
C TYR A 254 -3.17 -20.47 -11.56
N GLU A 255 -4.25 -20.98 -12.15
CA GLU A 255 -5.61 -20.61 -11.76
C GLU A 255 -5.98 -21.14 -10.36
N GLY A 256 -5.32 -22.22 -9.92
CA GLY A 256 -5.55 -22.88 -8.62
C GLY A 256 -4.34 -22.85 -7.69
N LEU A 257 -4.44 -23.60 -6.59
CA LEU A 257 -3.38 -23.70 -5.59
C LEU A 257 -2.16 -24.43 -6.15
N ILE A 258 -0.99 -23.82 -6.04
CA ILE A 258 0.31 -24.47 -6.21
C ILE A 258 1.00 -24.52 -4.85
N GLY A 259 1.56 -25.67 -4.49
CA GLY A 259 2.28 -25.86 -3.23
C GLY A 259 1.39 -26.10 -2.02
N THR A 260 1.91 -25.84 -0.82
CA THR A 260 1.22 -26.08 0.46
C THR A 260 1.16 -24.80 1.28
N ILE A 261 -0.04 -24.47 1.75
CA ILE A 261 -0.30 -23.28 2.56
C ILE A 261 0.13 -23.53 3.99
N GLU A 262 1.27 -22.96 4.35
CA GLU A 262 1.87 -23.08 5.67
C GLU A 262 2.78 -21.88 5.98
N LYS A 263 3.18 -21.77 7.23
CA LYS A 263 4.12 -20.74 7.68
C LYS A 263 5.48 -20.95 7.02
N ASN A 264 6.08 -19.89 6.46
CA ASN A 264 7.33 -19.98 5.71
C ASN A 264 7.28 -21.02 4.56
N GLY A 265 6.09 -21.28 4.03
CA GLY A 265 5.86 -22.25 2.95
C GLY A 265 6.22 -21.74 1.57
N ASN A 266 6.02 -22.61 0.58
CA ASN A 266 6.19 -22.32 -0.84
C ASN A 266 4.86 -22.57 -1.54
N PHE A 267 4.08 -21.51 -1.76
CA PHE A 267 2.75 -21.62 -2.36
C PHE A 267 2.31 -20.40 -3.17
N TRP A 268 1.32 -20.63 -4.02
CA TRP A 268 0.55 -19.66 -4.77
C TRP A 268 -0.93 -20.01 -4.63
N ILE A 269 -1.76 -19.11 -4.11
CA ILE A 269 -3.14 -19.49 -3.79
C ILE A 269 -4.04 -19.70 -5.03
N GLY A 270 -3.63 -19.24 -6.21
CA GLY A 270 -4.40 -19.36 -7.45
C GLY A 270 -5.02 -18.05 -7.92
N LEU A 271 -4.98 -17.78 -9.23
CA LEU A 271 -5.52 -16.55 -9.83
C LEU A 271 -7.03 -16.41 -9.63
N LYS A 272 -7.80 -17.51 -9.72
CA LYS A 272 -9.25 -17.49 -9.45
C LYS A 272 -9.55 -17.10 -8.01
N ASN A 273 -8.73 -17.56 -7.08
CA ASN A 273 -8.86 -17.26 -5.66
C ASN A 273 -8.50 -15.81 -5.38
N MET A 274 -7.41 -15.29 -5.97
CA MET A 274 -7.06 -13.86 -5.87
C MET A 274 -8.16 -12.96 -6.45
N ASN A 275 -8.67 -13.27 -7.65
CA ASN A 275 -9.79 -12.54 -8.26
C ASN A 275 -11.04 -12.58 -7.36
N THR A 276 -11.36 -13.75 -6.79
CA THR A 276 -12.50 -13.89 -5.85
C THR A 276 -12.35 -12.97 -4.64
N ILE A 277 -11.15 -12.85 -4.07
CA ILE A 277 -10.87 -11.93 -2.96
C ILE A 277 -11.02 -10.48 -3.43
N THR A 278 -10.27 -10.07 -4.45
CA THR A 278 -10.14 -8.66 -4.81
C THR A 278 -11.37 -8.08 -5.50
N SER A 279 -12.22 -8.93 -6.09
CA SER A 279 -13.42 -8.54 -6.83
C SER A 279 -14.71 -8.83 -6.06
N ASN A 280 -14.63 -9.10 -4.75
CA ASN A 280 -15.79 -9.45 -3.93
C ASN A 280 -16.82 -8.31 -3.76
N GLY A 281 -16.45 -7.08 -4.14
CA GLY A 281 -17.30 -5.89 -4.08
C GLY A 281 -17.62 -5.42 -2.66
N GLN A 282 -17.18 -6.11 -1.61
CA GLN A 282 -17.35 -5.74 -0.20
C GLN A 282 -16.25 -4.80 0.26
N TYR A 283 -14.99 -5.22 0.08
CA TYR A 283 -13.81 -4.49 0.53
C TYR A 283 -12.90 -4.13 -0.63
N GLN A 284 -12.16 -3.03 -0.49
CA GLN A 284 -11.00 -2.74 -1.32
C GLN A 284 -9.76 -3.34 -0.66
N TYR A 285 -8.83 -3.82 -1.47
CA TYR A 285 -7.60 -4.44 -0.97
C TYR A 285 -6.37 -3.67 -1.40
N ALA A 286 -5.40 -3.65 -0.50
CA ALA A 286 -4.04 -3.25 -0.76
C ALA A 286 -3.14 -4.49 -0.63
N MET A 287 -1.97 -4.41 -1.25
CA MET A 287 -0.99 -5.48 -1.28
C MET A 287 0.35 -4.99 -0.74
N ARG A 288 1.04 -5.89 -0.05
CA ARG A 288 2.42 -5.77 0.38
C ARG A 288 3.25 -6.87 -0.24
N ILE A 289 4.45 -6.52 -0.72
CA ILE A 289 5.48 -7.47 -1.13
C ILE A 289 6.65 -7.35 -0.16
N ASP A 290 7.12 -8.47 0.37
CA ASP A 290 8.34 -8.55 1.18
C ASP A 290 9.42 -9.31 0.41
N LEU A 291 10.62 -8.72 0.31
CA LEU A 291 11.82 -9.32 -0.24
C LEU A 291 12.85 -9.51 0.85
N CYS A 292 13.34 -10.74 0.98
CA CYS A 292 14.36 -11.09 1.95
C CYS A 292 15.57 -11.74 1.26
N CYS A 293 16.71 -11.61 1.91
CA CYS A 293 17.92 -12.33 1.58
C CYS A 293 18.48 -13.01 2.82
N GLY A 294 18.39 -14.34 2.87
CA GLY A 294 18.58 -15.07 4.13
C GLY A 294 17.63 -14.54 5.20
N ASN A 295 18.17 -14.09 6.33
CA ASN A 295 17.39 -13.50 7.42
C ASN A 295 17.26 -11.98 7.35
N GLN A 296 17.80 -11.34 6.30
CA GLN A 296 17.77 -9.90 6.14
C GLN A 296 16.56 -9.46 5.31
N SER A 297 15.81 -8.47 5.81
CA SER A 297 14.85 -7.74 4.98
C SER A 297 15.59 -6.81 4.02
N ILE A 298 15.35 -7.00 2.72
CA ILE A 298 15.94 -6.18 1.66
C ILE A 298 15.01 -5.02 1.33
N LYS A 299 13.74 -5.33 1.06
CA LYS A 299 12.75 -4.33 0.69
C LYS A 299 11.34 -4.80 1.02
N THR A 300 10.51 -3.87 1.45
CA THR A 300 9.06 -4.02 1.45
C THR A 300 8.47 -2.99 0.50
N MET A 301 7.50 -3.40 -0.31
CA MET A 301 6.80 -2.55 -1.26
C MET A 301 5.30 -2.63 -1.06
N TYR A 302 4.62 -1.49 -1.23
CA TYR A 302 3.18 -1.37 -1.01
C TYR A 302 2.44 -0.89 -2.25
N TYR A 303 1.24 -1.45 -2.43
CA TYR A 303 0.36 -1.15 -3.55
C TYR A 303 -1.07 -0.99 -3.03
N SER A 304 -1.76 0.05 -3.46
CA SER A 304 -3.20 0.22 -3.18
C SER A 304 -4.04 -0.23 -4.38
N ASN A 305 -5.35 -0.38 -4.17
CA ASN A 305 -6.31 -0.74 -5.22
C ASN A 305 -5.92 -2.01 -5.99
N PHE A 306 -5.39 -3.01 -5.28
CA PHE A 306 -4.93 -4.24 -5.88
C PHE A 306 -6.12 -5.09 -6.31
N VAL A 307 -6.23 -5.34 -7.61
CA VAL A 307 -7.27 -6.15 -8.22
C VAL A 307 -6.67 -7.05 -9.29
N ILE A 308 -7.04 -8.33 -9.22
CA ILE A 308 -6.80 -9.31 -10.28
C ILE A 308 -8.10 -9.51 -11.05
N GLY A 309 -8.04 -9.30 -12.37
CA GLY A 309 -9.15 -9.55 -13.29
C GLY A 309 -9.54 -11.03 -13.36
N ASP A 310 -10.61 -11.37 -14.07
CA ASP A 310 -11.02 -12.76 -14.27
C ASP A 310 -10.37 -13.38 -15.53
N THR A 311 -10.73 -14.62 -15.85
CA THR A 311 -10.25 -15.33 -17.05
C THR A 311 -10.53 -14.56 -18.35
N SER A 312 -11.60 -13.77 -18.45
CA SER A 312 -11.93 -13.00 -19.67
C SER A 312 -10.96 -11.86 -19.94
N THR A 313 -10.30 -11.38 -18.88
CA THR A 313 -9.25 -10.35 -18.93
C THR A 313 -7.83 -10.93 -18.85
N ASN A 314 -7.68 -12.26 -18.97
CA ASN A 314 -6.42 -12.97 -18.76
C ASN A 314 -5.77 -12.63 -17.41
N TYR A 315 -6.59 -12.51 -16.37
CA TYR A 315 -6.17 -12.13 -15.01
C TYR A 315 -5.30 -10.86 -14.96
N LEU A 316 -5.70 -9.81 -15.67
CA LEU A 316 -5.06 -8.49 -15.64
C LEU A 316 -4.76 -8.05 -14.19
N LEU A 317 -3.50 -7.68 -13.92
CA LEU A 317 -3.14 -7.08 -12.63
C LEU A 317 -3.32 -5.57 -12.69
N THR A 318 -4.10 -5.02 -11.77
CA THR A 318 -4.25 -3.58 -11.59
C THR A 318 -3.94 -3.22 -10.14
N ALA A 319 -3.16 -2.16 -9.95
CA ALA A 319 -2.82 -1.61 -8.65
C ALA A 319 -2.28 -0.20 -8.83
N THR A 320 -2.21 0.56 -7.74
CA THR A 320 -1.48 1.83 -7.68
C THR A 320 -0.23 1.63 -6.83
N PRO A 321 0.98 1.78 -7.38
CA PRO A 321 2.21 1.66 -6.60
C PRO A 321 2.31 2.83 -5.62
N LEU A 322 2.54 2.54 -4.34
CA LEU A 322 2.83 3.56 -3.35
C LEU A 322 4.33 3.90 -3.33
N ASP A 323 5.17 2.90 -3.60
CA ASP A 323 6.59 3.07 -3.83
C ASP A 323 6.87 3.23 -5.34
N GLN A 324 7.17 4.45 -5.79
CA GLN A 324 7.39 4.74 -7.21
C GLN A 324 8.78 4.34 -7.71
N GLY A 325 8.83 3.89 -8.96
CA GLY A 325 10.09 3.57 -9.65
C GLY A 325 10.78 2.29 -9.16
N ILE A 326 10.05 1.45 -8.43
CA ILE A 326 10.50 0.11 -8.04
C ILE A 326 9.36 -0.90 -8.18
N GLY A 327 9.69 -2.18 -8.08
CA GLY A 327 8.72 -3.26 -8.02
C GLY A 327 7.82 -3.35 -9.25
N LEU A 328 6.54 -3.64 -9.02
CA LEU A 328 5.54 -3.81 -10.09
C LEU A 328 5.24 -2.51 -10.85
N GLY A 329 5.59 -1.36 -10.27
CA GLY A 329 5.41 -0.03 -10.87
C GLY A 329 6.67 0.47 -11.61
N TYR A 330 7.59 -0.43 -11.94
CA TYR A 330 8.83 -0.12 -12.63
C TYR A 330 9.14 -1.16 -13.73
N GLY A 331 9.75 -0.67 -14.80
CA GLY A 331 10.21 -1.50 -15.89
C GLY A 331 10.73 -0.66 -17.07
N PRO A 332 11.29 -1.31 -18.09
CA PRO A 332 11.97 -0.63 -19.18
C PRO A 332 10.97 0.17 -20.01
N SER A 333 11.38 1.36 -20.45
CA SER A 333 10.56 2.26 -21.28
C SER A 333 9.18 2.61 -20.69
N GLY A 334 9.03 2.56 -19.36
CA GLY A 334 7.77 2.87 -18.68
C GLY A 334 6.71 1.76 -18.77
N ILE A 335 7.12 0.54 -19.16
CA ILE A 335 6.25 -0.64 -19.17
C ILE A 335 6.39 -1.37 -17.85
N PHE A 336 5.26 -1.65 -17.20
CA PHE A 336 5.19 -2.14 -15.82
C PHE A 336 4.43 -3.45 -15.75
N ASP A 337 4.69 -4.25 -14.71
CA ASP A 337 3.87 -5.45 -14.42
C ASP A 337 2.41 -5.04 -14.10
N ILE A 338 2.23 -3.85 -13.53
CA ILE A 338 0.92 -3.22 -13.41
C ILE A 338 0.34 -2.94 -14.80
N ASN A 339 -0.91 -3.34 -14.99
CA ASN A 339 -1.65 -3.34 -16.26
C ASN A 339 -1.16 -4.38 -17.28
N ALA A 340 -0.32 -5.34 -16.89
CA ALA A 340 -0.04 -6.51 -17.70
C ALA A 340 -1.02 -7.66 -17.39
N THR A 341 -1.28 -8.48 -18.41
CA THR A 341 -2.02 -9.75 -18.25
C THR A 341 -1.11 -10.85 -17.73
N PHE A 342 -1.69 -11.85 -17.05
CA PHE A 342 -0.90 -12.98 -16.54
C PHE A 342 -0.47 -13.88 -17.69
N SER A 343 0.77 -14.37 -17.64
CA SER A 343 1.27 -15.36 -18.59
C SER A 343 2.29 -16.30 -17.97
N THR A 344 2.57 -17.40 -18.65
CA THR A 344 3.67 -18.32 -18.35
C THR A 344 4.63 -18.33 -19.53
N PRO A 345 5.91 -18.72 -19.37
CA PRO A 345 6.87 -18.76 -20.47
C PRO A 345 6.35 -19.54 -21.69
N ASP A 346 5.59 -20.60 -21.46
CA ASP A 346 4.96 -21.42 -22.50
C ASP A 346 3.85 -20.68 -23.25
N ALA A 347 3.04 -19.90 -22.54
CA ALA A 347 1.92 -19.13 -23.10
C ALA A 347 2.32 -17.71 -23.52
N TYR A 348 3.53 -17.26 -23.18
CA TYR A 348 4.01 -15.93 -23.49
C TYR A 348 4.22 -15.80 -24.99
N THR A 349 3.45 -14.90 -25.58
CA THR A 349 3.59 -14.46 -26.95
C THR A 349 4.07 -13.01 -26.94
N ASN A 350 4.97 -12.67 -27.85
CA ASN A 350 5.53 -11.32 -27.95
C ASN A 350 4.47 -10.25 -28.28
N ASP A 351 3.24 -10.65 -28.59
CA ASP A 351 2.08 -9.80 -28.87
C ASP A 351 1.10 -9.67 -27.70
N ALA A 352 1.24 -10.45 -26.62
CA ALA A 352 0.25 -10.55 -25.53
C ALA A 352 -0.03 -9.20 -24.85
N ASN A 353 0.88 -8.23 -24.98
CA ASN A 353 0.70 -6.87 -24.49
C ASN A 353 1.38 -5.80 -25.39
N GLY A 354 1.80 -6.15 -26.63
CA GLY A 354 2.43 -5.22 -27.57
C GLY A 354 3.78 -4.63 -27.14
N PHE A 355 4.51 -5.28 -26.24
CA PHE A 355 5.76 -4.77 -25.68
C PHE A 355 6.97 -5.01 -26.62
N PRO A 356 8.01 -4.16 -26.58
CA PRO A 356 9.17 -4.31 -27.45
C PRO A 356 9.88 -5.64 -27.21
N ILE A 357 10.10 -6.39 -28.30
CA ILE A 357 10.74 -7.71 -28.32
C ILE A 357 12.09 -7.70 -27.59
N ASP A 358 12.82 -6.59 -27.66
CA ASP A 358 14.20 -6.46 -27.18
C ASP A 358 14.35 -6.53 -25.65
N PHE A 359 13.26 -6.39 -24.87
CA PHE A 359 13.31 -6.44 -23.40
C PHE A 359 12.91 -7.79 -22.81
N CYS A 360 12.06 -8.54 -23.52
CA CYS A 360 11.47 -9.80 -23.05
C CYS A 360 12.21 -11.03 -23.57
N ASP A 361 13.37 -10.83 -24.19
CA ASP A 361 14.25 -11.90 -24.64
C ASP A 361 14.89 -12.68 -23.47
N ILE A 362 14.61 -12.36 -22.22
CA ILE A 362 14.97 -13.17 -21.04
C ILE A 362 13.91 -14.24 -20.71
N LEU A 363 12.74 -14.15 -21.35
CA LEU A 363 11.64 -15.11 -21.16
C LEU A 363 11.63 -16.14 -22.29
N VAL A 364 11.67 -15.67 -23.54
CA VAL A 364 11.51 -16.46 -24.76
C VAL A 364 12.49 -15.98 -25.83
N ASP A 365 13.08 -16.91 -26.58
CA ASP A 365 14.00 -16.55 -27.66
C ASP A 365 13.28 -15.77 -28.78
N PRO A 366 13.76 -14.58 -29.16
CA PRO A 366 13.10 -13.72 -30.14
C PRO A 366 13.15 -14.30 -31.57
N LYS A 367 14.06 -15.23 -31.85
CA LYS A 367 14.22 -15.92 -33.14
C LYS A 367 13.55 -17.29 -33.16
N ASN A 368 13.33 -17.90 -32.00
CA ASN A 368 12.69 -19.20 -31.86
C ASN A 368 11.84 -19.30 -30.58
N SER A 369 10.54 -19.03 -30.71
CA SER A 369 9.60 -19.03 -29.59
C SER A 369 9.44 -20.39 -28.87
N SER A 370 10.02 -21.48 -29.40
CA SER A 370 10.08 -22.78 -28.70
C SER A 370 11.15 -22.83 -27.60
N ILE A 371 12.11 -21.91 -27.62
CA ILE A 371 13.17 -21.82 -26.61
C ILE A 371 12.71 -20.88 -25.49
N LYS A 372 12.66 -21.41 -24.28
CA LYS A 372 12.21 -20.71 -23.07
C LYS A 372 13.37 -20.62 -22.08
N TRP A 373 13.66 -19.42 -21.59
CA TRP A 373 14.67 -19.18 -20.56
C TRP A 373 14.04 -18.77 -19.23
N GLY A 374 12.88 -18.12 -19.29
CA GLY A 374 12.09 -17.75 -18.12
C GLY A 374 11.47 -18.97 -17.44
N THR A 375 11.15 -18.82 -16.16
CA THR A 375 10.52 -19.87 -15.34
C THR A 375 9.38 -19.29 -14.53
N GLY A 376 8.34 -20.08 -14.28
CA GLY A 376 7.17 -19.64 -13.50
C GLY A 376 6.29 -18.63 -14.24
N GLY A 377 5.05 -18.46 -13.81
CA GLY A 377 4.08 -17.53 -14.37
C GLY A 377 4.09 -16.19 -13.65
N TRP A 378 3.92 -15.10 -14.41
CA TRP A 378 3.91 -13.74 -13.90
C TRP A 378 3.15 -12.78 -14.82
N TRP A 379 2.91 -11.57 -14.32
CA TRP A 379 2.49 -10.42 -15.11
C TRP A 379 3.71 -9.77 -15.74
N TYR A 380 4.18 -10.33 -16.85
CA TYR A 380 5.47 -10.01 -17.49
C TYR A 380 5.53 -8.64 -18.20
N GLY A 381 5.10 -7.58 -17.53
CA GLY A 381 5.18 -6.22 -18.06
C GLY A 381 6.61 -5.71 -18.08
N SER A 382 7.32 -5.81 -16.97
CA SER A 382 8.74 -5.44 -16.87
C SER A 382 9.70 -6.46 -17.54
N CYS A 383 9.17 -7.62 -17.95
CA CYS A 383 9.90 -8.81 -18.41
C CYS A 383 10.85 -9.47 -17.39
N GLY A 384 11.35 -8.74 -16.39
CA GLY A 384 12.38 -9.19 -15.45
C GLY A 384 11.89 -9.49 -14.04
N ASN A 385 10.90 -8.75 -13.54
CA ASN A 385 10.31 -9.06 -12.23
C ASN A 385 9.57 -10.40 -12.31
N ASN A 386 9.82 -11.27 -11.33
CA ASN A 386 9.13 -12.55 -11.22
C ASN A 386 9.34 -13.19 -9.84
N LEU A 387 8.37 -13.07 -8.94
CA LEU A 387 8.44 -13.72 -7.63
C LEU A 387 8.18 -15.24 -7.70
N ASN A 388 7.74 -15.73 -8.85
CA ASN A 388 7.49 -17.13 -9.14
C ASN A 388 8.63 -17.80 -9.91
N GLY A 389 9.74 -17.09 -10.13
CA GLY A 389 10.91 -17.61 -10.84
C GLY A 389 11.62 -18.76 -10.11
N LYS A 390 12.69 -19.24 -10.72
CA LYS A 390 13.47 -20.38 -10.22
C LYS A 390 14.01 -20.08 -8.82
N TYR A 391 13.76 -21.00 -7.89
CA TYR A 391 14.32 -20.90 -6.55
C TYR A 391 15.82 -21.16 -6.58
N ILE A 392 16.61 -20.20 -6.11
CA ILE A 392 18.05 -20.36 -5.90
C ILE A 392 18.33 -20.08 -4.42
N PRO A 393 18.83 -21.07 -3.65
CA PRO A 393 19.08 -20.87 -2.23
C PRO A 393 20.18 -19.83 -2.01
N ASN A 394 20.07 -19.07 -0.92
CA ASN A 394 21.18 -18.25 -0.45
C ASN A 394 22.39 -19.13 -0.07
N ASN A 395 23.58 -18.53 -0.09
CA ASN A 395 24.80 -19.11 0.45
C ASN A 395 25.24 -18.30 1.67
N ASN A 396 25.12 -18.88 2.87
CA ASN A 396 25.47 -18.25 4.15
C ASN A 396 24.83 -16.85 4.34
N GLY A 397 23.55 -16.72 3.98
CA GLY A 397 22.78 -15.48 4.08
C GLY A 397 22.96 -14.51 2.90
N SER A 398 23.80 -14.87 1.90
CA SER A 398 24.00 -14.05 0.70
C SER A 398 23.25 -14.64 -0.49
N CYS A 399 22.43 -13.83 -1.16
CA CYS A 399 21.64 -14.25 -2.31
C CYS A 399 22.49 -14.38 -3.56
N SER A 400 22.05 -15.25 -4.47
CA SER A 400 22.73 -15.42 -5.75
C SER A 400 22.54 -14.18 -6.61
N THR A 401 23.59 -13.79 -7.32
CA THR A 401 23.58 -12.66 -8.25
C THR A 401 23.88 -13.11 -9.68
N VAL A 402 23.29 -12.44 -10.66
CA VAL A 402 23.58 -12.63 -12.09
C VAL A 402 24.23 -11.37 -12.64
N ASP A 403 25.27 -11.52 -13.47
CA ASP A 403 25.89 -10.40 -14.17
C ASP A 403 24.97 -9.92 -15.31
N LEU A 404 24.25 -8.83 -15.05
CA LEU A 404 23.31 -8.24 -15.98
C LEU A 404 23.96 -7.57 -17.21
N THR A 405 25.29 -7.42 -17.22
CA THR A 405 26.02 -6.89 -18.39
C THR A 405 26.26 -7.94 -19.47
N ARG A 406 25.98 -9.21 -19.18
CA ARG A 406 26.24 -10.35 -20.05
C ARG A 406 24.96 -11.14 -20.31
N GLU A 407 24.35 -10.90 -21.46
CA GLU A 407 23.12 -11.57 -21.93
C GLU A 407 23.21 -13.11 -21.85
N ASP A 408 24.32 -13.69 -22.28
CA ASP A 408 24.57 -15.14 -22.16
C ASP A 408 24.49 -15.65 -20.72
N SER A 409 24.90 -14.84 -19.75
CA SER A 409 24.87 -15.21 -18.33
C SER A 409 23.43 -15.24 -17.81
N ILE A 410 22.62 -14.25 -18.21
CA ILE A 410 21.20 -14.16 -17.84
C ILE A 410 20.41 -15.35 -18.43
N LYS A 411 20.65 -15.66 -19.71
CA LYS A 411 19.97 -16.76 -20.42
C LYS A 411 20.42 -18.14 -19.93
N ALA A 412 21.68 -18.29 -19.53
CA ALA A 412 22.21 -19.56 -19.03
C ALA A 412 21.78 -19.86 -17.58
N SER A 413 21.63 -18.86 -16.73
CA SER A 413 21.25 -19.07 -15.33
C SER A 413 19.74 -19.32 -15.13
N SER A 414 18.93 -18.84 -16.08
CA SER A 414 17.51 -18.50 -15.91
C SER A 414 17.31 -17.47 -14.77
N PRO A 415 16.54 -16.40 -14.96
CA PRO A 415 16.24 -15.46 -13.88
C PRO A 415 15.64 -16.21 -12.68
N GLY A 416 16.13 -15.88 -11.48
CA GLY A 416 15.65 -16.46 -10.23
C GLY A 416 14.35 -15.81 -9.76
N ILE A 417 14.17 -15.72 -8.46
CA ILE A 417 13.10 -14.90 -7.86
C ILE A 417 13.60 -13.46 -7.85
N GLU A 418 13.09 -12.65 -8.77
CA GLU A 418 13.62 -11.33 -9.08
C GLU A 418 12.56 -10.24 -8.91
N MET A 419 13.02 -9.04 -8.54
CA MET A 419 12.19 -7.84 -8.44
C MET A 419 13.10 -6.61 -8.43
N SER A 420 12.73 -5.55 -9.13
CA SER A 420 13.46 -4.28 -9.04
C SER A 420 13.25 -3.60 -7.68
N THR A 421 14.35 -3.22 -7.02
CA THR A 421 14.33 -2.45 -5.77
C THR A 421 14.90 -1.03 -5.91
N SER A 422 15.35 -0.66 -7.11
CA SER A 422 15.84 0.68 -7.41
C SER A 422 15.62 1.04 -8.88
N GLN A 423 15.66 2.34 -9.21
CA GLN A 423 15.57 2.84 -10.59
C GLN A 423 16.89 2.63 -11.35
N GLN A 424 17.37 1.40 -11.42
CA GLN A 424 18.58 1.03 -12.16
C GLN A 424 18.21 0.13 -13.33
N GLN A 425 18.46 0.64 -14.54
CA GLN A 425 18.44 -0.16 -15.75
C GLN A 425 19.88 -0.53 -16.10
N THR A 426 20.17 -1.82 -16.11
CA THR A 426 21.48 -2.34 -16.54
C THR A 426 21.31 -2.96 -17.93
N GLY A 427 21.89 -2.33 -18.94
CA GLY A 427 21.63 -2.70 -20.34
C GLY A 427 20.17 -2.44 -20.73
N THR A 428 19.48 -3.46 -21.21
CA THR A 428 18.06 -3.42 -21.59
C THR A 428 17.11 -3.85 -20.46
N TYR A 429 17.64 -4.33 -19.33
CA TYR A 429 16.84 -4.96 -18.27
C TYR A 429 16.66 -4.07 -17.04
N ALA A 430 15.48 -4.15 -16.42
CA ALA A 430 15.05 -3.30 -15.32
C ALA A 430 14.69 -4.12 -14.07
N PHE A 431 15.59 -5.02 -13.65
CA PHE A 431 15.51 -5.81 -12.42
C PHE A 431 16.91 -5.90 -11.76
N ASP A 432 16.96 -6.35 -10.50
CA ASP A 432 18.18 -6.24 -9.67
C ASP A 432 19.30 -7.23 -10.04
N GLY A 433 18.97 -8.35 -10.67
CA GLY A 433 19.92 -9.44 -10.91
C GLY A 433 20.28 -10.17 -9.61
N ILE A 434 19.36 -10.18 -8.65
CA ILE A 434 19.46 -10.81 -7.35
C ILE A 434 18.32 -11.81 -7.22
N SER A 435 18.66 -13.08 -7.14
CA SER A 435 17.65 -14.10 -6.83
C SER A 435 17.40 -14.14 -5.32
N TYR A 436 16.33 -13.49 -4.89
CA TYR A 436 15.85 -13.53 -3.52
C TYR A 436 15.47 -14.97 -3.13
N ASP A 437 15.77 -15.37 -1.90
CA ASP A 437 15.53 -16.73 -1.43
C ASP A 437 14.29 -16.84 -0.52
N LYS A 438 13.74 -15.70 -0.09
CA LYS A 438 12.51 -15.67 0.69
C LYS A 438 11.70 -14.43 0.33
N VAL A 439 10.49 -14.63 -0.18
CA VAL A 439 9.59 -13.55 -0.61
C VAL A 439 8.15 -13.84 -0.25
N ARG A 440 7.32 -12.80 -0.14
CA ARG A 440 5.89 -12.92 0.16
C ARG A 440 5.08 -11.85 -0.53
N MET A 441 3.91 -12.22 -1.03
CA MET A 441 2.83 -11.29 -1.38
C MET A 441 1.66 -11.48 -0.41
N ALA A 442 1.19 -10.39 0.18
CA ALA A 442 0.12 -10.41 1.17
C ALA A 442 -0.90 -9.29 0.95
N LEU A 443 -2.18 -9.65 1.04
CA LEU A 443 -3.31 -8.72 0.97
C LEU A 443 -3.74 -8.27 2.36
N TYR A 444 -4.26 -7.05 2.42
CA TYR A 444 -4.96 -6.49 3.56
C TYR A 444 -6.04 -5.54 3.07
N ARG A 445 -7.07 -5.29 3.88
CA ARG A 445 -8.10 -4.31 3.51
C ARG A 445 -7.44 -2.94 3.41
N SER A 446 -7.75 -2.21 2.34
CA SER A 446 -7.31 -0.82 2.18
C SER A 446 -7.57 -0.06 3.47
N GLY A 447 -6.55 0.67 3.90
CA GLY A 447 -6.58 1.45 5.13
C GLY A 447 -6.62 0.74 6.47
N ASN A 448 -6.39 -0.58 6.48
CA ASN A 448 -6.09 -1.28 7.71
C ASN A 448 -4.82 -2.14 7.57
N PRO A 449 -3.64 -1.52 7.34
CA PRO A 449 -2.39 -2.26 7.24
C PRO A 449 -2.05 -2.92 8.58
N PRO A 450 -1.84 -4.24 8.61
CA PRO A 450 -1.38 -4.91 9.81
C PRO A 450 -0.04 -4.37 10.31
N THR A 451 0.01 -4.09 11.61
CA THR A 451 1.21 -3.56 12.30
C THR A 451 1.70 -4.57 13.33
N GLY A 452 2.98 -4.53 13.69
CA GLY A 452 3.54 -5.43 14.71
C GLY A 452 3.45 -6.92 14.37
N THR A 453 3.33 -7.25 13.09
CA THR A 453 3.46 -8.63 12.61
C THR A 453 4.84 -9.15 12.90
N LYS A 454 4.99 -10.47 13.04
CA LYS A 454 6.30 -11.10 13.11
C LYS A 454 7.09 -10.77 11.85
N ASP A 455 8.40 -10.60 11.98
CA ASP A 455 9.25 -10.34 10.83
C ASP A 455 9.24 -11.57 9.92
N PHE A 456 8.74 -11.39 8.69
CA PHE A 456 8.70 -12.46 7.70
C PHE A 456 10.10 -12.92 7.32
N CYS A 457 11.12 -12.05 7.34
CA CYS A 457 12.47 -12.43 6.95
C CYS A 457 13.19 -13.24 8.03
N ILE A 458 12.78 -13.15 9.29
CA ILE A 458 13.40 -13.90 10.38
C ILE A 458 12.73 -15.29 10.49
N SER A 459 13.56 -16.33 10.53
CA SER A 459 13.16 -17.74 10.65
C SER A 459 12.47 -18.07 11.97
#